data_AF-A0A060S738-F1
#
_entry.id   AF-A0A060S738-F1
#
_cell.length_a   1.000
_cell.length_b   1.000
_cell.length_c   1.000
_cell.angle_alpha   90.00
_cell.angle_beta   90.00
_cell.angle_gamma   90.00
#
_symmetry.space_group_name_H-M   'P 1'
#
loop_
_entity.id
_entity.type
_entity.pdbx_description
1 polymer ?
#
loop_
_entity_poly.entity_id
_entity_poly.type
_entity_poly.pdbx_seq_one_letter_code
_entity_poly.pdbx_strand_id
1 'polypeptide(L)'
;MYCGCDNAANAGDHVQQLLRFDLYPATDFEPNTAFTYALLEHYHIQSLQGKISMYDYYTSLERMTDNTGIEKARDRYKSFMRVVAQWRHLKMLQHAGRGHDPSGVDGTSPGELAVPCLACPHPAFNLPPNWEMVLDDLK
;
A
#
# COMPACT_ATOMS: atom_id res chain seq x y z
N MET A 1 -11.28 -2.33 -22.36
CA MET A 1 -10.19 -1.83 -21.51
C MET A 1 -8.84 -2.44 -21.88
N TYR A 2 -8.81 -3.58 -22.58
CA TYR A 2 -7.57 -4.24 -23.01
C TYR A 2 -7.28 -3.97 -24.50
N CYS A 3 -6.00 -4.00 -24.89
CA CYS A 3 -5.61 -3.88 -26.29
C CYS A 3 -6.10 -5.11 -27.07
N GLY A 4 -6.99 -4.91 -28.04
CA GLY A 4 -7.33 -5.91 -29.06
C GLY A 4 -6.52 -5.73 -30.34
N CYS A 5 -5.40 -5.01 -30.27
CA CYS A 5 -4.54 -4.70 -31.40
C CYS A 5 -3.75 -5.94 -31.87
N ASP A 6 -3.32 -5.96 -33.13
CA ASP A 6 -2.51 -7.07 -33.69
C ASP A 6 -1.18 -7.27 -32.94
N ASN A 7 -0.72 -6.25 -32.21
CA ASN A 7 0.45 -6.28 -31.32
C ASN A 7 0.10 -6.63 -29.85
N ALA A 8 -1.05 -7.24 -29.57
CA ALA A 8 -1.48 -7.57 -28.21
C ALA A 8 -0.45 -8.41 -27.43
N ALA A 9 0.34 -9.24 -28.12
CA ALA A 9 1.45 -9.99 -27.51
C ALA A 9 2.51 -9.07 -26.86
N ASN A 10 2.76 -7.88 -27.42
CA ASN A 10 3.69 -6.88 -26.86
C ASN A 10 3.04 -6.04 -25.75
N ALA A 11 1.70 -5.96 -25.73
CA ALA A 11 0.96 -5.23 -24.72
C ALA A 11 1.01 -5.93 -23.34
N GLY A 12 1.41 -7.20 -23.30
CA GLY A 12 1.49 -7.99 -22.07
C GLY A 12 0.13 -8.54 -21.64
N ASP A 13 0.10 -9.22 -20.50
CA ASP A 13 -1.13 -9.73 -19.92
C ASP A 13 -2.08 -8.60 -19.45
N HIS A 14 -3.33 -8.95 -19.10
CA HIS A 14 -4.33 -7.97 -18.68
C HIS A 14 -3.91 -7.15 -17.45
N VAL A 15 -3.18 -7.75 -16.50
CA VAL A 15 -2.69 -7.07 -15.30
C VAL A 15 -1.61 -6.07 -15.68
N GLN A 16 -0.63 -6.48 -16.48
CA GLN A 16 0.44 -5.62 -16.98
C GLN A 16 -0.11 -4.43 -17.76
N GLN A 17 -1.14 -4.62 -18.59
CA GLN A 17 -1.80 -3.54 -19.30
C GLN A 17 -2.40 -2.53 -18.31
N LEU A 18 -3.14 -2.97 -17.30
CA LEU A 18 -3.71 -2.06 -16.29
C LEU A 18 -2.63 -1.29 -15.53
N LEU A 19 -1.59 -1.98 -15.06
CA LEU A 19 -0.48 -1.36 -14.32
C LEU A 19 0.26 -0.31 -15.16
N ARG A 20 0.41 -0.52 -16.48
CA ARG A 20 0.99 0.47 -17.41
C ARG A 20 0.16 1.73 -17.58
N PHE A 21 -1.14 1.68 -17.25
CA PHE A 21 -2.05 2.83 -17.26
C PHE A 21 -2.37 3.35 -15.85
N ASP A 22 -1.51 3.06 -14.86
CA ASP A 22 -1.69 3.46 -13.46
C ASP A 22 -3.02 2.98 -12.84
N LEU A 23 -3.49 1.83 -13.30
CA LEU A 23 -4.66 1.13 -12.77
C LEU A 23 -4.19 -0.10 -12.00
N TYR A 24 -4.40 -0.08 -10.68
CA TYR A 24 -4.12 -1.21 -9.81
C TYR A 24 -5.29 -2.22 -9.88
N PRO A 25 -5.08 -3.44 -10.36
CA PRO A 25 -6.13 -4.43 -10.50
C PRO A 25 -6.61 -4.93 -9.12
N ALA A 26 -7.91 -5.17 -8.99
CA ALA A 26 -8.46 -5.75 -7.77
C ALA A 26 -8.19 -7.25 -7.64
N THR A 27 -7.91 -7.93 -8.74
CA THR A 27 -7.61 -9.37 -8.82
C THR A 27 -6.49 -9.62 -9.81
N ASP A 28 -5.69 -10.63 -9.53
CA ASP A 28 -4.50 -10.95 -10.34
C ASP A 28 -4.84 -11.86 -11.53
N PHE A 29 -6.03 -12.49 -11.50
CA PHE A 29 -6.60 -13.27 -12.60
C PHE A 29 -7.86 -12.56 -13.12
N GLU A 30 -7.89 -12.28 -14.42
CA GLU A 30 -9.02 -11.64 -15.13
C GLU A 30 -9.62 -10.42 -14.41
N PRO A 31 -8.86 -9.31 -14.30
CA PRO A 31 -9.33 -8.13 -13.58
C PRO A 31 -10.56 -7.52 -14.25
N ASN A 32 -11.65 -7.45 -13.49
CA ASN A 32 -12.89 -6.75 -13.89
C ASN A 32 -13.11 -5.46 -13.10
N THR A 33 -12.15 -5.09 -12.25
CA THR A 33 -12.17 -3.90 -11.41
C THR A 33 -10.73 -3.49 -11.17
N ALA A 34 -10.49 -2.20 -11.28
CA ALA A 34 -9.21 -1.60 -10.96
C ALA A 34 -9.44 -0.27 -10.26
N PHE A 35 -8.43 0.16 -9.50
CA PHE A 35 -8.42 1.44 -8.80
C PHE A 35 -7.23 2.25 -9.31
N THR A 36 -7.41 3.55 -9.53
CA THR A 36 -6.30 4.40 -9.99
C THR A 36 -5.24 4.53 -8.88
N TYR A 37 -3.97 4.64 -9.27
CA TYR A 37 -2.89 4.92 -8.32
C TYR A 37 -3.15 6.21 -7.54
N ALA A 38 -3.65 7.24 -8.23
CA ALA A 38 -4.03 8.51 -7.61
C ALA A 38 -5.06 8.34 -6.48
N LEU A 39 -6.06 7.46 -6.66
CA LEU A 39 -7.03 7.17 -5.60
C LEU A 39 -6.36 6.49 -4.39
N LEU A 40 -5.50 5.51 -4.66
CA LEU A 40 -4.80 4.75 -3.60
C LEU A 40 -3.82 5.63 -2.82
N GLU A 41 -3.08 6.49 -3.51
CA GLU A 41 -2.19 7.47 -2.90
C GLU A 41 -2.96 8.50 -2.07
N HIS A 42 -4.05 9.05 -2.63
CA HIS A 42 -4.88 10.00 -1.90
C HIS A 42 -5.47 9.37 -0.63
N TYR A 43 -6.05 8.17 -0.73
CA TYR A 43 -6.55 7.45 0.44
C TYR A 43 -5.44 7.17 1.45
N HIS A 44 -4.25 6.76 1.00
CA HIS A 44 -3.11 6.48 1.88
C HIS A 44 -2.77 7.70 2.74
N ILE A 45 -2.61 8.88 2.11
CA ILE A 45 -2.32 10.13 2.81
C ILE A 45 -3.46 10.53 3.75
N GLN A 46 -4.72 10.51 3.27
CA GLN A 46 -5.89 10.86 4.09
C GLN A 46 -6.07 9.94 5.30
N SER A 47 -5.77 8.65 5.15
CA SER A 47 -5.84 7.68 6.24
C SER A 47 -4.80 7.95 7.33
N LEU A 48 -3.63 8.48 6.96
CA LEU A 48 -2.55 8.82 7.90
C LEU A 48 -2.75 10.20 8.53
N GLN A 49 -3.01 11.23 7.71
CA GLN A 49 -3.10 12.62 8.15
C GLN A 49 -4.43 12.93 8.83
N GLY A 50 -5.54 12.53 8.21
CA GLY A 50 -6.90 12.83 8.68
C GLY A 50 -7.49 11.74 9.56
N LYS A 51 -6.81 10.59 9.71
CA LYS A 51 -7.33 9.39 10.40
C LYS A 51 -8.70 8.94 9.85
N ILE A 52 -8.94 9.22 8.56
CA ILE A 52 -10.22 8.91 7.92
C ILE A 52 -10.35 7.38 7.80
N SER A 53 -11.47 6.85 8.26
CA SER A 53 -11.76 5.43 8.14
C SER A 53 -11.93 5.06 6.66
N MET A 54 -11.61 3.82 6.30
CA MET A 54 -11.82 3.38 4.92
C MET A 54 -13.30 3.45 4.52
N TYR A 55 -14.19 3.13 5.46
CA TYR A 55 -15.62 3.16 5.25
C TYR A 55 -16.11 4.56 4.91
N ASP A 56 -15.70 5.56 5.68
CA ASP A 56 -16.11 6.95 5.45
C ASP A 56 -15.56 7.46 4.12
N TYR A 57 -14.28 7.18 3.83
CA TYR A 57 -13.68 7.56 2.56
C TYR A 57 -14.40 6.94 1.36
N TYR A 58 -14.68 5.64 1.42
CA TYR A 58 -15.36 4.93 0.33
C TYR A 58 -16.81 5.42 0.17
N THR A 59 -17.52 5.66 1.27
CA THR A 59 -18.87 6.26 1.26
C THR A 59 -18.84 7.66 0.66
N SER A 60 -17.79 8.46 0.91
CA SER A 60 -17.60 9.75 0.26
C SER A 60 -17.45 9.61 -1.26
N LEU A 61 -16.72 8.61 -1.76
CA LEU A 61 -16.62 8.34 -3.21
C LEU A 61 -17.98 7.97 -3.82
N GLU A 62 -18.76 7.15 -3.12
CA GLU A 62 -20.13 6.81 -3.54
C GLU A 62 -21.00 8.07 -3.63
N ARG A 63 -20.97 8.93 -2.61
CA ARG A 63 -21.72 10.20 -2.59
C ARG A 63 -21.24 11.21 -3.64
N MET A 64 -19.95 11.24 -3.94
CA MET A 64 -19.42 12.06 -5.04
C MET A 64 -19.91 11.59 -6.40
N THR A 65 -20.22 10.29 -6.53
CA THR A 65 -20.76 9.69 -7.76
C THR A 65 -22.26 9.92 -7.87
N ASP A 66 -23.01 9.63 -6.82
CA ASP A 66 -24.43 9.95 -6.68
C ASP A 66 -24.76 10.31 -5.23
N ASN A 67 -24.99 11.60 -4.99
CA ASN A 67 -25.34 12.10 -3.65
C ASN A 67 -26.85 12.00 -3.37
N THR A 68 -27.67 11.63 -4.36
CA THR A 68 -29.13 11.50 -4.20
C THR A 68 -29.51 10.16 -3.56
N GLY A 69 -28.65 9.15 -3.68
CA GLY A 69 -28.90 7.79 -3.19
C GLY A 69 -29.97 7.05 -4.01
N ILE A 70 -30.31 7.55 -5.19
CA ILE A 70 -31.31 6.96 -6.08
C ILE A 70 -30.70 5.74 -6.77
N GLU A 71 -29.45 5.86 -7.25
CA GLU A 71 -28.73 4.75 -7.86
C GLU A 71 -27.66 4.22 -6.91
N LYS A 72 -27.83 2.98 -6.45
CA LYS A 72 -26.82 2.32 -5.64
C LYS A 72 -25.65 1.88 -6.54
N ALA A 73 -24.50 2.51 -6.35
CA ALA A 73 -23.25 2.05 -6.96
C ALA A 73 -22.99 0.59 -6.60
N ARG A 74 -22.37 -0.16 -7.52
CA ARG A 74 -21.96 -1.55 -7.24
C ARG A 74 -20.94 -1.54 -6.10
N ASP A 75 -21.20 -2.34 -5.07
CA ASP A 75 -20.31 -2.45 -3.92
C ASP A 75 -18.95 -3.05 -4.34
N ARG A 76 -17.89 -2.24 -4.26
CA ARG A 76 -16.49 -2.63 -4.42
C ARG A 76 -15.68 -2.40 -3.15
N TYR A 77 -16.33 -2.14 -2.01
CA TYR A 77 -15.66 -1.81 -0.74
C TYR A 77 -14.67 -2.89 -0.31
N LYS A 78 -15.08 -4.17 -0.33
CA LYS A 78 -14.19 -5.30 0.01
C LYS A 78 -13.00 -5.42 -0.94
N SER A 79 -13.19 -5.10 -2.21
CA SER A 79 -12.11 -5.10 -3.20
C SER A 79 -11.14 -3.96 -2.93
N PHE A 80 -11.66 -2.77 -2.60
CA PHE A 80 -10.87 -1.62 -2.20
C PHE A 80 -10.06 -1.90 -0.92
N MET A 81 -10.66 -2.53 0.09
CA MET A 81 -9.96 -2.97 1.31
C MET A 81 -8.74 -3.83 1.01
N ARG A 82 -8.92 -4.86 0.17
CA ARG A 82 -7.83 -5.75 -0.23
C ARG A 82 -6.73 -4.99 -0.96
N VAL A 83 -7.09 -4.18 -1.96
CA VAL A 83 -6.13 -3.41 -2.77
C VAL A 83 -5.36 -2.41 -1.91
N VAL A 84 -6.01 -1.72 -0.98
CA VAL A 84 -5.32 -0.81 -0.06
C VAL A 84 -4.31 -1.55 0.82
N ALA A 85 -4.66 -2.75 1.31
CA ALA A 85 -3.74 -3.55 2.12
C ALA A 85 -2.49 -3.93 1.30
N GLN A 86 -2.69 -4.38 0.06
CA GLN A 86 -1.60 -4.66 -0.87
C GLN A 86 -0.76 -3.41 -1.19
N TRP A 87 -1.43 -2.29 -1.47
CA TRP A 87 -0.77 -1.00 -1.75
C TRP A 87 0.11 -0.54 -0.59
N ARG A 88 -0.39 -0.62 0.65
CA ARG A 88 0.40 -0.31 1.85
C ARG A 88 1.63 -1.22 1.97
N HIS A 89 1.47 -2.51 1.70
CA HIS A 89 2.60 -3.44 1.69
C HIS A 89 3.65 -3.09 0.63
N LEU A 90 3.22 -2.77 -0.59
CA LEU A 90 4.12 -2.31 -1.66
C LEU A 90 4.87 -1.03 -1.28
N LYS A 91 4.20 -0.07 -0.61
CA LYS A 91 4.87 1.14 -0.11
C LYS A 91 5.91 0.84 0.96
N MET A 92 5.65 -0.12 1.86
CA MET A 92 6.65 -0.57 2.84
C MET A 92 7.86 -1.24 2.15
N LEU A 93 7.63 -2.13 1.19
CA LEU A 93 8.69 -2.78 0.42
C LEU A 93 9.55 -1.77 -0.36
N GLN A 94 8.90 -0.79 -0.99
CA GLN A 94 9.57 0.30 -1.69
C GLN A 94 10.42 1.15 -0.74
N HIS A 95 9.87 1.51 0.42
CA HIS A 95 10.60 2.29 1.43
C HIS A 95 11.82 1.54 1.98
N ALA A 96 11.70 0.23 2.19
CA ALA A 96 12.81 -0.62 2.64
C ALA A 96 13.79 -1.02 1.51
N GLY A 97 13.57 -0.56 0.28
CA GLY A 97 14.47 -0.85 -0.85
C GLY A 97 14.47 -2.30 -1.33
N ARG A 98 13.44 -3.09 -1.00
CA ARG A 98 13.41 -4.54 -1.30
C ARG A 98 13.38 -4.91 -2.78
N GLY A 99 13.02 -3.97 -3.64
CA GLY A 99 13.16 -4.13 -5.10
C GLY A 99 14.62 -4.18 -5.59
N HIS A 100 15.57 -3.70 -4.79
CA HIS A 100 17.00 -3.71 -5.10
C HIS A 100 17.79 -4.79 -4.34
N ASP A 101 17.12 -5.49 -3.42
CA ASP A 101 17.72 -6.61 -2.68
C ASP A 101 17.86 -7.83 -3.61
N PRO A 102 19.03 -8.49 -3.70
CA PRO A 102 19.20 -9.70 -4.51
C PRO A 102 18.25 -10.85 -4.12
N SER A 103 17.83 -10.91 -2.86
CA SER A 103 16.84 -11.88 -2.37
C SER A 103 15.39 -11.46 -2.64
N GLY A 104 15.18 -10.22 -3.09
CA GLY A 104 13.89 -9.67 -3.47
C GLY A 104 12.91 -9.55 -2.29
N VAL A 105 11.62 -9.51 -2.62
CA VAL A 105 10.53 -9.46 -1.62
C VAL A 105 10.51 -10.73 -0.77
N ASP A 106 10.78 -11.89 -1.37
CA ASP A 106 10.71 -13.21 -0.72
C ASP A 106 11.77 -13.38 0.39
N GLY A 107 12.89 -12.66 0.32
CA GLY A 107 13.92 -12.65 1.35
C GLY A 107 13.59 -11.76 2.57
N THR A 108 12.47 -11.05 2.56
CA THR A 108 12.12 -10.11 3.64
C THR A 108 11.66 -10.87 4.89
N SER A 109 12.44 -10.79 5.96
CA SER A 109 12.12 -11.45 7.23
C SER A 109 11.13 -10.63 8.09
N PRO A 110 10.42 -11.25 9.05
CA PRO A 110 9.53 -10.54 9.97
C PRO A 110 10.24 -9.38 10.68
N GLY A 111 9.63 -8.19 10.64
CA GLY A 111 10.16 -6.98 11.28
C GLY A 111 11.12 -6.17 10.42
N GLU A 112 11.61 -6.68 9.30
CA GLU A 112 12.61 -5.95 8.49
C GLU A 112 12.04 -4.79 7.66
N LEU A 113 10.71 -4.66 7.58
CA LEU A 113 10.04 -3.49 7.00
C LEU A 113 9.65 -2.44 8.06
N ALA A 114 9.86 -2.75 9.34
CA ALA A 114 9.55 -1.82 10.41
C ALA A 114 10.54 -0.65 10.41
N VAL A 115 10.03 0.56 10.59
CA VAL A 115 10.89 1.73 10.81
C VAL A 115 11.45 1.62 12.24
N PRO A 116 12.79 1.61 12.41
CA PRO A 116 13.37 1.53 13.75
C PRO A 116 12.99 2.78 14.54
N CYS A 117 12.51 2.58 15.76
CA CYS A 117 12.24 3.69 16.67
C CYS A 117 13.56 4.26 17.18
N LEU A 118 13.88 5.50 16.80
CA LEU A 118 15.12 6.17 17.22
C LEU A 118 15.17 6.51 18.71
N ALA A 119 14.00 6.55 19.37
CA ALA A 119 13.90 6.78 20.82
C ALA A 119 14.11 5.50 21.64
N CYS A 120 13.93 4.32 21.02
CA CYS A 120 14.21 3.06 21.71
C CYS A 120 15.73 2.90 21.94
N PRO A 121 16.14 2.29 23.06
CA PRO A 121 17.55 2.04 23.34
C PRO A 121 18.09 0.95 22.41
N HIS A 122 19.10 1.29 21.61
CA HIS A 122 19.80 0.42 20.67
C HIS A 122 21.29 0.35 21.05
N PRO A 123 21.75 -0.78 21.60
CA PRO A 123 23.16 -1.01 21.87
C PRO A 123 24.02 -0.74 20.63
N ALA A 124 25.18 -0.09 20.82
CA ALA A 124 26.11 0.30 19.77
C ALA A 124 25.59 1.31 18.71
N PHE A 125 24.35 1.79 18.82
CA PHE A 125 23.80 2.81 17.92
C PHE A 125 23.53 4.14 18.64
N ASN A 126 22.69 4.13 19.67
CA ASN A 126 22.31 5.34 20.43
C ASN A 126 22.50 5.20 21.94
N LEU A 127 23.17 4.13 22.40
CA LEU A 127 23.56 3.93 23.79
C LEU A 127 25.07 4.12 23.99
N PRO A 128 25.51 4.70 25.12
CA PRO A 128 26.93 4.86 25.42
C PRO A 128 27.64 3.50 25.63
N PRO A 129 28.96 3.40 25.35
CA PRO A 129 29.74 2.19 25.55
C PRO A 129 29.92 1.87 27.03
N ASN A 130 28.97 1.14 27.64
CA ASN A 130 28.83 0.78 29.08
C ASN A 130 27.45 1.12 29.68
N TRP A 131 26.43 1.39 28.85
CA TRP A 131 25.06 1.67 29.32
C TRP A 131 24.52 0.64 30.34
N GLU A 132 24.97 -0.62 30.28
CA GLU A 132 24.62 -1.69 31.23
C GLU A 132 25.16 -1.47 32.64
N MET A 133 26.28 -0.75 32.77
CA MET A 133 26.97 -0.47 34.04
C MET A 133 26.47 0.79 34.73
N VAL A 134 25.52 1.52 34.12
CA VAL A 134 24.91 2.69 34.74
C VAL A 134 24.06 2.23 35.94
N LEU A 135 24.24 2.89 37.09
CA LEU A 135 23.47 2.65 38.31
C LEU A 135 21.97 2.73 38.01
N ASP A 136 21.17 1.84 38.60
CA ASP A 136 19.73 1.75 38.35
C ASP A 136 18.98 3.06 38.64
N ASP A 137 19.53 3.88 39.54
CA ASP A 137 19.00 5.19 39.93
C ASP A 137 19.13 6.27 38.84
N LEU A 138 19.90 6.01 37.78
CA LEU A 138 20.17 6.92 36.64
C LEU A 138 19.62 6.38 35.31
N LYS A 139 18.98 5.21 35.31
CA LYS A 139 18.30 4.62 34.14
C LYS A 139 16.89 5.20 33.96
#